data_AF-A0A1Z4VR63-F1
#
_entry.id   AF-A0A1Z4VR63-F1
#
_cell.length_a   1.000
_cell.length_b   1.000
_cell.length_c   1.000
_cell.angle_alpha   90.00
_cell.angle_beta   90.00
_cell.angle_gamma   90.00
#
_symmetry.space_group_name_H-M   'P 1'
#
loop_
_entity.id
_entity.type
_entity.pdbx_description
1 polymer ?
#
loop_
_entity_poly.entity_id
_entity_poly.type
_entity_poly.pdbx_seq_one_letter_code
_entity_poly.pdbx_strand_id
1 'polypeptide(L)'
;MSVRRFFILLLLMLCPQLLPAAEIDIRIEGLEQDSLRANVLALLSLTTLKDREAPSEVRVRRYFNLAEREIRTALEPFGYYRPRIESRLRRTEAGWQASFGIDPGEPVRVRELALELQGPGREAQDLQALIDDPLLGLGEVAVHARYEALKKSLLGKALELGYLDAAYTRHELRIDPAAGSATVLLQLDTGRRYRFGEISFEAAGLRETLLRRYLSFAPGEPYSDRKLLELQRALLDSDYFESVSVVDQREAAQDYAIPIEVRLEPRKRHRYTAGIGFGTDTGVRGKLGWEVRRINSRGHTLSSELRASEIRQGAHVEYGIPVRNPRTDRLSFAAAVQQEDSATIESDSRTLAANLSRVRGRLRENLSLTFLDEDFRLGDQKGSTRLLMPGVAWTYIKADDPLITRHGWRAQLELRGATPEIISETRFLQLVVGAKYILPLGSRGRILTRGQLGTTWMSDFDVLPASVRFFAGGDRSVRGFDYQKLGPTDASGEVVGGRHLLIGSLEYEHRIKGKWRAAVFVDTGNAFDDFGDELETGAGIGVRWESPVGLLRVDIASAVSRPDNPLRLHITLGPDL
;
A
#
# COMPACT_ATOMS: atom_id res chain seq x y z
N MET A 1 65.41 24.91 39.34
CA MET A 1 65.38 25.07 37.87
C MET A 1 66.14 23.93 37.26
N SER A 2 65.47 23.02 36.53
CA SER A 2 66.17 21.95 35.80
C SER A 2 65.26 21.33 34.73
N VAL A 3 65.58 21.68 33.48
CA VAL A 3 65.56 20.90 32.22
C VAL A 3 64.28 20.19 31.76
N ARG A 4 63.37 19.73 32.64
CA ARG A 4 62.16 18.97 32.22
C ARG A 4 61.01 19.83 31.69
N ARG A 5 60.97 21.14 32.01
CA ARG A 5 59.94 22.07 31.49
C ARG A 5 60.29 22.69 30.13
N PHE A 6 61.55 22.62 29.70
CA PHE A 6 61.96 23.20 28.43
C PHE A 6 61.63 22.28 27.23
N PHE A 7 61.62 20.96 27.43
CA PHE A 7 61.28 20.00 26.38
C PHE A 7 59.78 19.86 26.10
N ILE A 8 58.89 20.17 27.05
CA ILE A 8 57.43 20.14 26.82
C ILE A 8 56.95 21.41 26.10
N LEU A 9 57.64 22.55 26.28
CA LEU A 9 57.37 23.77 25.51
C LEU A 9 57.94 23.70 24.08
N LEU A 10 59.01 22.93 23.85
CA LEU A 10 59.54 22.72 22.50
C LEU A 10 58.71 21.74 21.65
N LEU A 11 57.98 20.80 22.28
CA LEU A 11 57.07 19.89 21.56
C LEU A 11 55.68 20.51 21.28
N LEU A 12 55.33 21.62 21.93
CA LEU A 12 54.10 22.39 21.66
C LEU A 12 54.28 23.52 20.63
N MET A 13 55.53 23.82 20.23
CA MET A 13 55.84 24.77 19.15
C MET A 13 56.10 24.11 17.79
N LEU A 14 55.90 22.80 17.66
CA LEU A 14 55.93 22.07 16.38
C LEU A 14 54.56 21.49 16.01
N CYS A 15 53.47 22.15 16.40
CA CYS A 15 52.24 22.00 15.65
C CYS A 15 52.41 22.87 14.40
N PRO A 16 52.55 22.32 13.18
CA PRO A 16 52.38 23.14 11.99
C PRO A 16 51.01 23.81 12.15
N GLN A 17 50.99 25.14 12.14
CA GLN A 17 49.73 25.84 11.96
C GLN A 17 49.14 25.28 10.67
N LEU A 18 48.11 24.45 10.79
CA LEU A 18 47.19 24.17 9.70
C LEU A 18 46.63 25.54 9.33
N LEU A 19 47.30 26.18 8.37
CA LEU A 19 46.71 27.28 7.62
C LEU A 19 45.38 26.73 7.11
N PRO A 20 44.22 27.34 7.43
CA PRO A 20 42.97 26.94 6.84
C PRO A 20 43.18 26.74 5.34
N ALA A 21 42.84 25.54 4.87
CA ALA A 21 42.93 25.21 3.46
C ALA A 21 42.18 26.31 2.70
N ALA A 22 42.85 26.91 1.71
CA ALA A 22 42.24 28.00 0.95
C ALA A 22 40.98 27.47 0.26
N GLU A 23 39.81 27.77 0.81
CA GLU A 23 38.53 27.36 0.27
C GLU A 23 38.10 28.34 -0.84
N ILE A 24 37.28 27.85 -1.77
CA ILE A 24 36.66 28.69 -2.78
C ILE A 24 35.19 28.95 -2.45
N ASP A 25 34.87 30.20 -2.10
CA ASP A 25 33.50 30.67 -1.91
C ASP A 25 32.92 31.13 -3.26
N ILE A 26 31.76 30.57 -3.64
CA ILE A 26 31.05 30.92 -4.87
C ILE A 26 29.73 31.57 -4.50
N ARG A 27 29.59 32.85 -4.84
CA ARG A 27 28.38 33.65 -4.63
C ARG A 27 27.70 33.94 -5.96
N ILE A 28 26.41 33.64 -6.03
CA ILE A 28 25.57 33.91 -7.18
C ILE A 28 24.41 34.78 -6.72
N GLU A 29 24.22 35.92 -7.38
CA GLU A 29 23.17 36.91 -7.11
C GLU A 29 22.37 37.18 -8.39
N GLY A 30 21.10 37.55 -8.26
CA GLY A 30 20.22 37.90 -9.40
C GLY A 30 19.44 36.75 -10.05
N LEU A 31 19.54 35.52 -9.52
CA LEU A 31 18.69 34.38 -9.89
C LEU A 31 17.65 34.10 -8.81
N GLU A 32 16.39 34.49 -9.03
CA GLU A 32 15.29 34.29 -8.06
C GLU A 32 14.77 32.85 -8.02
N GLN A 33 14.90 32.10 -9.12
CA GLN A 33 14.46 30.70 -9.18
C GLN A 33 15.58 29.74 -8.75
N ASP A 34 15.29 28.88 -7.78
CA ASP A 34 16.23 27.88 -7.26
C ASP A 34 16.73 26.91 -8.35
N SER A 35 15.88 26.58 -9.32
CA SER A 35 16.22 25.70 -10.45
C SER A 35 17.34 26.27 -11.34
N LEU A 36 17.30 27.58 -11.63
CA LEU A 36 18.34 28.27 -12.39
C LEU A 36 19.66 28.28 -11.63
N ARG A 37 19.61 28.64 -10.34
CA ARG A 37 20.80 28.68 -9.47
C ARG A 37 21.44 27.31 -9.34
N ALA A 38 20.63 26.26 -9.15
CA ALA A 38 21.11 24.90 -9.06
C ALA A 38 21.78 24.44 -10.37
N ASN A 39 21.19 24.73 -11.53
CA ASN A 39 21.77 24.34 -12.81
C ASN A 39 23.09 25.07 -13.11
N VAL A 40 23.17 26.36 -12.79
CA VAL A 40 24.42 27.14 -12.88
C VAL A 40 25.51 26.53 -12.00
N LEU A 41 25.21 26.24 -10.73
CA LEU A 41 26.18 25.61 -9.82
C LEU A 41 26.64 24.23 -10.30
N ALA A 42 25.75 23.45 -10.90
CA ALA A 42 26.05 22.12 -11.43
C ALA A 42 27.00 22.17 -12.65
N LEU A 43 26.89 23.19 -13.51
CA LEU A 43 27.70 23.31 -14.73
C LEU A 43 29.02 24.08 -14.50
N LEU A 44 29.11 24.87 -13.42
CA LEU A 44 30.30 25.64 -13.08
C LEU A 44 31.49 24.73 -12.70
N SER A 45 32.56 24.79 -13.49
CA SER A 45 33.81 24.06 -13.20
C SER A 45 34.41 24.49 -11.85
N LEU A 46 34.18 25.75 -11.43
CA LEU A 46 34.61 26.26 -10.12
C LEU A 46 34.01 25.48 -8.96
N THR A 47 32.80 24.92 -9.08
CA THR A 47 32.15 24.15 -8.02
C THR A 47 32.97 22.91 -7.67
N THR A 48 33.68 22.31 -8.63
CA THR A 48 34.55 21.13 -8.42
C THR A 48 35.77 21.41 -7.54
N LEU A 49 36.07 22.68 -7.28
CA LEU A 49 37.18 23.11 -6.44
C LEU A 49 36.75 23.36 -4.98
N LYS A 50 35.44 23.37 -4.67
CA LYS A 50 34.95 23.56 -3.29
C LYS A 50 35.41 22.46 -2.34
N ASP A 51 35.49 21.23 -2.83
CA ASP A 51 35.86 20.06 -2.01
C ASP A 51 37.37 19.76 -2.04
N ARG A 52 38.19 20.66 -2.60
CA ARG A 52 39.63 20.48 -2.70
C ARG A 52 40.38 21.44 -1.77
N GLU A 53 41.23 20.88 -0.92
CA GLU A 53 42.13 21.68 -0.09
C GLU A 53 43.16 22.41 -0.97
N ALA A 54 43.20 23.74 -0.88
CA ALA A 54 44.18 24.62 -1.52
C ALA A 54 44.31 24.47 -3.06
N PRO A 55 43.28 24.82 -3.85
CA PRO A 55 43.34 24.78 -5.30
C PRO A 55 44.40 25.76 -5.83
N SER A 56 45.18 25.33 -6.83
CA SER A 56 46.23 26.19 -7.41
C SER A 56 45.62 27.46 -8.02
N GLU A 57 46.27 28.61 -7.80
CA GLU A 57 45.81 29.92 -8.30
C GLU A 57 45.60 29.91 -9.83
N VAL A 58 46.49 29.22 -10.56
CA VAL A 58 46.38 29.03 -12.01
C VAL A 58 45.07 28.32 -12.38
N ARG A 59 44.66 27.30 -11.62
CA ARG A 59 43.44 26.54 -11.88
C ARG A 59 42.19 27.33 -11.51
N VAL A 60 42.20 28.05 -10.38
CA VAL A 60 41.11 28.94 -9.96
C VAL A 60 40.86 30.01 -11.02
N ARG A 61 41.91 30.72 -11.47
CA ARG A 61 41.79 31.75 -12.51
C ARG A 61 41.32 31.16 -13.84
N ARG A 62 41.80 29.98 -14.23
CA ARG A 62 41.36 29.29 -15.45
C ARG A 62 39.86 28.99 -15.41
N TYR A 63 39.36 28.39 -14.34
CA TYR A 63 37.93 28.06 -14.21
C TYR A 63 37.07 29.31 -14.06
N PHE A 64 37.57 30.35 -13.40
CA PHE A 64 36.88 31.64 -13.33
C PHE A 64 36.73 32.28 -14.70
N ASN A 65 37.76 32.21 -15.55
CA ASN A 65 37.67 32.71 -16.94
C ASN A 65 36.72 31.89 -17.81
N LEU A 66 36.39 30.65 -17.44
CA LEU A 66 35.37 29.82 -18.12
C LEU A 66 33.96 30.07 -17.59
N ALA A 67 33.85 30.56 -16.35
CA ALA A 67 32.59 30.62 -15.62
C ALA A 67 31.50 31.42 -16.35
N GLU A 68 31.82 32.56 -16.98
CA GLU A 68 30.80 33.33 -17.72
C GLU A 68 30.17 32.55 -18.87
N ARG A 69 30.98 31.77 -19.60
CA ARG A 69 30.49 30.90 -20.69
C ARG A 69 29.68 29.72 -20.14
N GLU A 70 30.14 29.12 -19.04
CA GLU A 70 29.44 28.03 -18.35
C GLU A 70 28.09 28.50 -17.82
N ILE A 71 28.03 29.67 -17.16
CA ILE A 71 26.80 30.30 -16.68
C ILE A 71 25.84 30.57 -17.84
N ARG A 72 26.32 31.15 -18.96
CA ARG A 72 25.48 31.37 -20.14
C ARG A 72 24.88 30.04 -20.63
N THR A 73 25.70 29.02 -20.80
CA THR A 73 25.28 27.68 -21.25
C THR A 73 24.27 27.07 -20.26
N ALA A 74 24.42 27.29 -18.96
CA ALA A 74 23.51 26.76 -17.94
C ALA A 74 22.13 27.44 -17.96
N LEU A 75 22.01 28.65 -18.52
CA LEU A 75 20.76 29.40 -18.58
C LEU A 75 19.97 29.14 -19.87
N GLU A 76 20.64 28.69 -20.94
CA GLU A 76 20.02 28.37 -22.24
C GLU A 76 18.85 27.36 -22.15
N PRO A 77 18.94 26.23 -21.41
CA PRO A 77 17.84 25.26 -21.32
C PRO A 77 16.56 25.83 -20.71
N PHE A 78 16.65 26.96 -20.01
CA PHE A 78 15.53 27.66 -19.38
C PHE A 78 15.01 28.83 -20.22
N GLY A 79 15.57 29.03 -21.42
CA GLY A 79 15.13 30.07 -22.35
C GLY A 79 15.96 31.35 -22.33
N TYR A 80 17.01 31.44 -21.51
CA TYR A 80 17.79 32.67 -21.34
C TYR A 80 19.12 32.60 -22.11
N TYR A 81 19.14 33.15 -23.32
CA TYR A 81 20.30 33.08 -24.23
C TYR A 81 21.19 34.32 -24.20
N ARG A 82 20.67 35.45 -23.69
CA ARG A 82 21.38 36.74 -23.63
C ARG A 82 21.51 37.30 -22.20
N PRO A 83 21.96 36.51 -21.20
CA PRO A 83 22.19 37.03 -19.86
C PRO A 83 23.32 38.07 -19.85
N ARG A 84 23.19 39.03 -18.93
CA ARG A 84 24.27 39.93 -18.52
C ARG A 84 24.89 39.35 -17.25
N ILE A 85 26.20 39.17 -17.27
CA ILE A 85 26.94 38.51 -16.19
C ILE A 85 28.06 39.45 -15.78
N GLU A 86 28.07 39.86 -14.52
CA GLU A 86 29.17 40.57 -13.90
C GLU A 86 29.94 39.60 -13.00
N SER A 87 31.16 39.27 -13.38
CA SER A 87 32.02 38.37 -12.62
C SER A 87 33.12 39.15 -11.87
N ARG A 88 33.39 38.79 -10.61
CA ARG A 88 34.55 39.29 -9.85
C ARG A 88 35.22 38.16 -9.09
N LEU A 89 36.54 38.14 -9.13
CA LEU A 89 37.38 37.21 -8.37
C LEU A 89 38.23 38.00 -7.38
N ARG A 90 38.12 37.68 -6.09
CA ARG A 90 38.92 38.29 -5.01
C ARG A 90 39.66 37.22 -4.24
N ARG A 91 40.90 37.51 -3.85
CA ARG A 91 41.66 36.70 -2.90
C ARG A 91 41.35 37.20 -1.49
N THR A 92 40.97 36.31 -0.60
CA THR A 92 40.64 36.60 0.81
C THR A 92 41.64 35.89 1.73
N GLU A 93 41.63 36.22 3.02
CA GLU A 93 42.47 35.53 4.03
C GLU A 93 42.11 34.03 4.15
N ALA A 94 40.87 33.66 3.81
CA ALA A 94 40.35 32.29 3.84
C ALA A 94 40.46 31.54 2.49
N GLY A 95 40.95 32.18 1.42
CA GLY A 95 41.11 31.56 0.10
C GLY A 95 40.68 32.45 -1.06
N TRP A 96 39.77 31.96 -1.91
CA TRP A 96 39.27 32.68 -3.09
C TRP A 96 37.76 32.90 -2.99
N GLN A 97 37.30 34.08 -3.40
CA GLN A 97 35.88 34.39 -3.53
C GLN A 97 35.56 34.76 -4.96
N ALA A 98 34.72 33.95 -5.61
CA ALA A 98 34.16 34.22 -6.93
C ALA A 98 32.70 34.67 -6.77
N SER A 99 32.41 35.91 -7.16
CA SER A 99 31.05 36.46 -7.15
C SER A 99 30.55 36.69 -8.57
N PHE A 100 29.33 36.22 -8.85
CA PHE A 100 28.65 36.35 -10.13
C PHE A 100 27.30 37.06 -9.91
N GLY A 101 27.19 38.31 -10.37
CA GLY A 101 25.92 39.00 -10.50
C GLY A 101 25.31 38.68 -11.86
N ILE A 102 24.16 38.01 -11.88
CA ILE A 102 23.54 37.49 -13.10
C ILE A 102 22.18 38.15 -13.28
N ASP A 103 22.00 38.87 -14.39
CA ASP A 103 20.69 39.25 -14.90
C ASP A 103 20.35 38.32 -16.08
N PRO A 104 19.38 37.40 -15.92
CA PRO A 104 18.97 36.49 -17.01
C PRO A 104 18.49 37.21 -18.27
N GLY A 105 17.99 38.44 -18.14
CA GLY A 105 17.33 39.19 -19.20
C GLY A 105 15.98 38.60 -19.60
N GLU A 106 15.47 39.04 -20.76
CA GLU A 106 14.22 38.51 -21.30
C GLU A 106 14.41 37.08 -21.84
N PRO A 107 13.52 36.14 -21.48
CA PRO A 107 13.58 34.79 -22.01
C PRO A 107 13.09 34.75 -23.46
N VAL A 108 13.66 33.84 -24.24
CA VAL A 108 13.17 33.47 -25.57
C VAL A 108 11.80 32.81 -25.43
N ARG A 109 10.83 33.26 -26.24
CA ARG A 109 9.45 32.74 -26.23
C ARG A 109 9.09 32.03 -27.53
N VAL A 110 8.25 31.01 -27.44
CA VAL A 110 7.72 30.29 -28.60
C VAL A 110 6.82 31.23 -29.41
N ARG A 111 7.23 31.58 -30.64
CA ARG A 111 6.43 32.41 -31.55
C ARG A 111 5.79 31.63 -32.68
N GLU A 112 6.27 30.42 -32.94
CA GLU A 112 5.72 29.51 -33.93
C GLU A 112 5.72 28.09 -33.35
N LEU A 113 4.56 27.44 -33.42
CA LEU A 113 4.34 26.10 -32.93
C LEU A 113 3.61 25.30 -34.02
N ALA A 114 4.34 24.44 -34.71
CA ALA A 114 3.78 23.53 -35.70
C ALA A 114 3.84 22.10 -35.16
N LEU A 115 2.69 21.62 -34.69
CA LEU A 115 2.48 20.24 -34.24
C LEU A 115 1.62 19.53 -35.28
N GLU A 116 2.21 18.59 -36.01
CA GLU A 116 1.54 17.88 -37.09
C GLU A 116 1.52 16.37 -36.81
N LEU A 117 0.33 15.77 -36.94
CA LEU A 117 0.17 14.31 -36.97
C LEU A 117 -0.05 13.83 -38.40
N GLN A 118 0.74 12.85 -38.81
CA GLN A 118 0.57 12.13 -40.07
C GLN A 118 0.10 10.69 -39.81
N GLY A 119 -0.49 10.10 -40.83
CA GLY A 119 -1.04 8.75 -40.78
C GLY A 119 -2.41 8.65 -40.10
N PRO A 120 -2.96 7.42 -40.00
CA PRO A 120 -4.28 7.14 -39.41
C PRO A 120 -4.48 7.68 -37.98
N GLY A 121 -3.43 7.84 -37.19
CA GLY A 121 -3.52 8.35 -35.82
C GLY A 121 -3.88 9.83 -35.69
N ARG A 122 -3.93 10.57 -36.80
CA ARG A 122 -4.40 11.97 -36.81
C ARG A 122 -5.84 12.13 -36.30
N GLU A 123 -6.69 11.09 -36.37
CA GLU A 123 -8.09 11.18 -35.93
C GLU A 123 -8.27 10.73 -34.47
N ALA A 124 -7.20 10.28 -33.81
CA ALA A 124 -7.29 9.81 -32.43
C ALA A 124 -7.48 10.99 -31.48
N GLN A 125 -8.66 11.06 -30.84
CA GLN A 125 -9.03 12.13 -29.89
C GLN A 125 -7.97 12.34 -28.79
N ASP A 126 -7.44 11.24 -28.26
CA ASP A 126 -6.38 11.24 -27.24
C ASP A 126 -5.08 11.93 -27.69
N LEU A 127 -4.73 11.85 -28.98
CA LEU A 127 -3.56 12.53 -29.55
C LEU A 127 -3.89 13.98 -29.91
N GLN A 128 -5.10 14.24 -30.41
CA GLN A 128 -5.57 15.59 -30.69
C GLN A 128 -5.62 16.44 -29.42
N ALA A 129 -6.05 15.88 -28.28
CA ALA A 129 -6.02 16.57 -26.99
C ALA A 129 -4.62 17.06 -26.60
N LEU A 130 -3.55 16.33 -26.96
CA LEU A 130 -2.16 16.75 -26.69
C LEU A 130 -1.64 17.82 -27.67
N ILE A 131 -2.28 17.97 -28.84
CA ILE A 131 -2.01 19.06 -29.77
C ILE A 131 -2.77 20.32 -29.35
N ASP A 132 -4.04 20.15 -28.96
CA ASP A 132 -4.93 21.24 -28.56
C ASP A 132 -4.47 21.93 -27.26
N ASP A 133 -3.94 21.15 -26.31
CA ASP A 133 -3.34 21.64 -25.06
C ASP A 133 -1.91 21.09 -24.87
N PRO A 134 -0.91 21.65 -25.58
CA PRO A 134 0.44 21.13 -25.57
C PRO A 134 1.20 21.54 -24.30
N LEU A 135 2.06 20.64 -23.81
CA LEU A 135 2.97 20.91 -22.69
C LEU A 135 3.89 22.13 -22.89
N LEU A 136 4.07 22.57 -24.14
CA LEU A 136 4.76 23.80 -24.52
C LEU A 136 3.92 24.53 -25.58
N GLY A 137 3.28 25.62 -25.18
CA GLY A 137 2.34 26.39 -25.99
C GLY A 137 2.93 27.65 -26.65
N LEU A 138 2.13 28.26 -27.52
CA LEU A 138 2.46 29.54 -28.16
C LEU A 138 2.56 30.66 -27.10
N GLY A 139 3.60 31.49 -27.15
CA GLY A 139 3.86 32.60 -26.23
C GLY A 139 4.57 32.22 -24.92
N GLU A 140 4.67 30.92 -24.61
CA GLU A 140 5.40 30.43 -23.45
C GLU A 140 6.92 30.56 -23.61
N VAL A 141 7.65 30.51 -22.48
CA VAL A 141 9.12 30.48 -22.47
C VAL A 141 9.61 29.15 -23.06
N ALA A 142 10.58 29.23 -23.97
CA ALA A 142 11.15 28.08 -24.69
C ALA A 142 12.10 27.26 -23.80
N VAL A 143 11.54 26.56 -22.82
CA VAL A 143 12.27 25.66 -21.91
C VAL A 143 12.50 24.32 -22.60
N HIS A 144 13.76 23.91 -22.72
CA HIS A 144 14.16 22.66 -23.41
C HIS A 144 13.53 21.43 -22.79
N ALA A 145 13.43 21.37 -21.46
CA ALA A 145 12.80 20.27 -20.76
C ALA A 145 11.31 20.10 -21.11
N ARG A 146 10.59 21.21 -21.35
CA ARG A 146 9.17 21.17 -21.78
C ARG A 146 9.03 20.70 -23.22
N TYR A 147 9.93 21.13 -24.10
CA TYR A 147 9.98 20.62 -25.48
C TYR A 147 10.23 19.10 -25.53
N GLU A 148 11.24 18.61 -24.79
CA GLU A 148 11.51 17.17 -24.72
C GLU A 148 10.36 16.39 -24.07
N ALA A 149 9.68 16.97 -23.08
CA ALA A 149 8.48 16.38 -22.47
C ALA A 149 7.31 16.30 -23.45
N LEU A 150 7.05 17.36 -24.24
CA LEU A 150 6.03 17.37 -25.30
C LEU A 150 6.32 16.31 -26.37
N LYS A 151 7.58 16.22 -26.82
CA LYS A 151 8.00 15.21 -27.80
C LYS A 151 7.79 13.78 -27.25
N LYS A 152 8.18 13.54 -26.00
CA LYS A 152 7.98 12.23 -25.36
C LYS A 152 6.51 11.92 -25.10
N SER A 153 5.69 12.90 -24.73
CA SER A 153 4.27 12.68 -24.44
C SER A 153 3.48 12.30 -25.70
N LEU A 154 3.71 13.00 -26.81
CA LEU A 154 3.07 12.69 -28.10
C LEU A 154 3.46 11.29 -28.60
N LEU A 155 4.75 10.98 -28.67
CA LEU A 155 5.22 9.66 -29.09
C LEU A 155 4.74 8.57 -28.12
N GLY A 156 4.88 8.78 -26.81
CA GLY A 156 4.43 7.84 -25.80
C GLY A 156 2.94 7.55 -25.88
N LYS A 157 2.12 8.58 -26.14
CA LYS A 157 0.67 8.42 -26.31
C LYS A 157 0.31 7.66 -27.57
N ALA A 158 1.03 7.89 -28.68
CA ALA A 158 0.86 7.13 -29.91
C ALA A 158 1.15 5.64 -29.68
N LEU A 159 2.29 5.33 -29.05
CA LEU A 159 2.66 3.96 -28.68
C LEU A 159 1.62 3.32 -27.75
N GLU A 160 1.14 4.04 -26.73
CA GLU A 160 0.11 3.56 -25.79
C GLU A 160 -1.19 3.17 -26.51
N LEU A 161 -1.56 3.94 -27.54
CA LEU A 161 -2.75 3.68 -28.34
C LEU A 161 -2.56 2.53 -29.35
N GLY A 162 -1.36 1.97 -29.48
CA GLY A 162 -1.05 0.87 -30.39
C GLY A 162 -0.46 1.30 -31.74
N TYR A 163 -0.02 2.55 -31.88
CA TYR A 163 0.71 3.03 -33.06
C TYR A 163 2.21 2.71 -32.92
N LEU A 164 2.57 1.42 -33.01
CA LEU A 164 3.92 0.96 -32.64
C LEU A 164 5.02 1.37 -33.62
N ASP A 165 4.65 1.77 -34.83
CA ASP A 165 5.56 2.30 -35.86
C ASP A 165 5.71 3.83 -35.77
N ALA A 166 5.12 4.47 -34.75
CA ALA A 166 5.12 5.93 -34.64
C ALA A 166 6.54 6.49 -34.53
N ALA A 167 6.87 7.46 -35.39
CA ALA A 167 8.18 8.06 -35.46
C ALA A 167 8.11 9.51 -35.93
N TYR A 168 9.04 10.34 -35.44
CA TYR A 168 9.14 11.72 -35.89
C TYR A 168 9.81 11.81 -37.26
N THR A 169 9.08 12.28 -38.27
CA THR A 169 9.67 12.69 -39.55
C THR A 169 10.38 14.03 -39.43
N ARG A 170 9.95 14.87 -38.47
CA ARG A 170 10.60 16.14 -38.12
C ARG A 170 10.51 16.42 -36.62
N HIS A 171 11.62 16.80 -36.02
CA HIS A 171 11.66 17.24 -34.62
C HIS A 171 12.74 18.31 -34.42
N GLU A 172 12.35 19.58 -34.49
CA GLU A 172 13.30 20.70 -34.40
C GLU A 172 12.82 21.75 -33.38
N LEU A 173 13.76 22.25 -32.57
CA LEU A 173 13.61 23.44 -31.74
C LEU A 173 14.60 24.48 -32.26
N ARG A 174 14.12 25.46 -33.02
CA ARG A 174 14.95 26.54 -33.57
C ARG A 174 14.89 27.74 -32.65
N ILE A 175 16.04 28.24 -32.22
CA ILE A 175 16.16 29.38 -31.32
C ILE A 175 16.79 30.55 -32.07
N ASP A 176 16.14 31.71 -32.03
CA ASP A 176 16.71 32.99 -32.45
C ASP A 176 16.86 33.92 -31.23
N PRO A 177 18.05 33.96 -30.62
CA PRO A 177 18.32 34.83 -29.47
C PRO A 177 18.25 36.33 -29.80
N ALA A 178 18.47 36.73 -31.05
CA ALA A 178 18.45 38.13 -31.44
C ALA A 178 17.00 38.66 -31.53
N ALA A 179 16.10 37.84 -32.08
CA ALA A 179 14.67 38.15 -32.20
C ALA A 179 13.86 37.82 -30.93
N GLY A 180 14.47 37.15 -29.94
CA GLY A 180 13.81 36.70 -28.71
C GLY A 180 12.75 35.62 -28.95
N SER A 181 12.91 34.83 -30.02
CA SER A 181 11.88 33.91 -30.51
C SER A 181 12.39 32.47 -30.68
N ALA A 182 11.50 31.52 -30.42
CA ALA A 182 11.69 30.10 -30.71
C ALA A 182 10.60 29.60 -31.66
N THR A 183 10.98 28.67 -32.53
CA THR A 183 10.09 27.94 -33.43
C THR A 183 10.18 26.45 -33.10
N VAL A 184 9.03 25.85 -32.80
CA VAL A 184 8.90 24.40 -32.50
C VAL A 184 8.25 23.72 -33.68
N LEU A 185 8.94 22.74 -34.28
CA LEU A 185 8.46 21.98 -35.44
C LEU A 185 8.49 20.50 -35.09
N LEU A 186 7.32 19.91 -34.80
CA LEU A 186 7.16 18.50 -34.50
C LEU A 186 6.19 17.89 -35.50
N GLN A 187 6.66 16.94 -36.30
CA GLN A 187 5.85 16.16 -37.22
C GLN A 187 6.01 14.68 -36.88
N LEU A 188 4.93 14.08 -36.38
CA LEU A 188 4.89 12.68 -35.97
C LEU A 188 4.08 11.89 -36.98
N ASP A 189 4.71 10.94 -37.67
CA ASP A 189 3.98 9.91 -38.41
C ASP A 189 3.60 8.80 -37.43
N THR A 190 2.30 8.56 -37.31
CA THR A 190 1.74 7.55 -36.42
C THR A 190 1.83 6.14 -37.01
N GLY A 191 1.95 6.00 -38.32
CA GLY A 191 1.77 4.70 -38.97
C GLY A 191 0.38 4.10 -38.69
N ARG A 192 0.24 2.80 -38.96
CA ARG A 192 -1.03 2.09 -38.73
C ARG A 192 -1.13 1.57 -37.30
N ARG A 193 -2.36 1.51 -36.80
CA ARG A 193 -2.66 1.03 -35.45
C ARG A 193 -2.63 -0.50 -35.41
N TYR A 194 -1.81 -1.06 -34.53
CA TYR A 194 -1.76 -2.48 -34.26
C TYR A 194 -2.93 -2.93 -33.38
N ARG A 195 -3.28 -4.21 -33.53
CA ARG A 195 -4.34 -4.90 -32.79
C ARG A 195 -3.77 -6.16 -32.15
N PHE A 196 -4.43 -6.64 -31.10
CA PHE A 196 -4.14 -7.96 -30.57
C PHE A 196 -4.53 -9.03 -31.59
N GLY A 197 -3.61 -9.93 -31.89
CA GLY A 197 -3.83 -11.10 -32.73
C GLY A 197 -4.29 -12.31 -31.93
N GLU A 198 -3.98 -13.51 -32.44
CA GLU A 198 -4.26 -14.76 -31.74
C GLU A 198 -3.47 -14.83 -30.42
N ILE A 199 -4.14 -15.35 -29.39
CA ILE A 199 -3.55 -15.51 -28.06
C ILE A 199 -3.39 -17.00 -27.79
N SER A 200 -2.15 -17.42 -27.56
CA SER A 200 -1.77 -18.80 -27.26
C SER A 200 -1.22 -18.92 -25.84
N PHE A 201 -1.45 -20.07 -25.20
CA PHE A 201 -0.97 -20.36 -23.84
C PHE A 201 -0.10 -21.62 -23.87
N GLU A 202 1.15 -21.49 -23.43
CA GLU A 202 2.09 -22.61 -23.34
C GLU A 202 2.17 -23.16 -21.91
N ALA A 203 2.23 -24.49 -21.78
CA ALA A 203 2.56 -25.20 -20.53
C ALA A 203 1.68 -24.94 -19.29
N ALA A 204 0.39 -24.64 -19.48
CA ALA A 204 -0.42 -24.09 -18.40
C ALA A 204 -0.86 -25.06 -17.27
N GLY A 205 -0.84 -26.38 -17.48
CA GLY A 205 -1.45 -27.38 -16.57
C GLY A 205 -2.95 -27.14 -16.26
N LEU A 206 -3.54 -26.09 -16.82
CA LEU A 206 -4.89 -25.58 -16.61
C LEU A 206 -5.61 -25.52 -17.95
N ARG A 207 -6.93 -25.57 -17.91
CA ARG A 207 -7.76 -25.44 -19.11
C ARG A 207 -7.61 -24.02 -19.66
N GLU A 208 -7.44 -23.93 -20.96
CA GLU A 208 -7.38 -22.67 -21.68
C GLU A 208 -8.63 -21.81 -21.46
N THR A 209 -9.80 -22.44 -21.30
CA THR A 209 -11.06 -21.75 -20.95
C THR A 209 -10.96 -20.98 -19.62
N LEU A 210 -10.14 -21.43 -18.67
CA LEU A 210 -9.87 -20.67 -17.44
C LEU A 210 -8.92 -19.51 -17.71
N LEU A 211 -7.82 -19.75 -18.44
CA LEU A 211 -6.79 -18.76 -18.73
C LEU A 211 -7.35 -17.58 -19.53
N ARG A 212 -8.22 -17.87 -20.51
CA ARG A 212 -8.90 -16.84 -21.30
C ARG A 212 -9.79 -15.91 -20.46
N ARG A 213 -10.26 -16.35 -19.28
CA ARG A 213 -11.01 -15.48 -18.35
C ARG A 213 -10.13 -14.47 -17.59
N TYR A 214 -8.81 -14.59 -17.65
CA TYR A 214 -7.87 -13.59 -17.11
C TYR A 214 -7.63 -12.43 -18.08
N LEU A 215 -7.92 -12.61 -19.38
CA LEU A 215 -7.74 -11.58 -20.39
C LEU A 215 -8.67 -10.39 -20.15
N SER A 216 -8.12 -9.18 -20.17
CA SER A 216 -8.88 -7.91 -20.16
C SER A 216 -9.13 -7.34 -21.56
N PHE A 217 -8.86 -8.15 -22.59
CA PHE A 217 -8.91 -7.78 -24.00
C PHE A 217 -9.22 -9.01 -24.86
N ALA A 218 -9.75 -8.77 -26.05
CA ALA A 218 -9.99 -9.77 -27.07
C ALA A 218 -9.11 -9.55 -28.32
N PRO A 219 -8.86 -10.60 -29.13
CA PRO A 219 -8.31 -10.45 -30.46
C PRO A 219 -9.10 -9.44 -31.30
N GLY A 220 -8.40 -8.62 -32.09
CA GLY A 220 -8.94 -7.53 -32.89
C GLY A 220 -9.05 -6.18 -32.16
N GLU A 221 -9.01 -6.16 -30.82
CA GLU A 221 -8.93 -4.90 -30.06
C GLU A 221 -7.59 -4.19 -30.29
N PRO A 222 -7.53 -2.85 -30.16
CA PRO A 222 -6.27 -2.11 -30.23
C PRO A 222 -5.22 -2.63 -29.24
N TYR A 223 -3.99 -2.75 -29.74
CA TYR A 223 -2.84 -3.17 -28.96
C TYR A 223 -2.56 -2.19 -27.81
N SER A 224 -2.13 -2.71 -26.65
CA SER A 224 -1.74 -1.90 -25.50
C SER A 224 -0.84 -2.69 -24.55
N ASP A 225 0.39 -2.19 -24.31
CA ASP A 225 1.33 -2.79 -23.35
C ASP A 225 0.75 -2.85 -21.93
N ARG A 226 -0.07 -1.87 -21.56
CA ARG A 226 -0.75 -1.83 -20.25
C ARG A 226 -1.62 -3.07 -20.05
N LYS A 227 -2.36 -3.49 -21.08
CA LYS A 227 -3.24 -4.67 -21.03
C LYS A 227 -2.44 -5.98 -20.93
N LEU A 228 -1.29 -6.07 -21.61
CA LEU A 228 -0.37 -7.22 -21.47
C LEU A 228 0.21 -7.32 -20.06
N LEU A 229 0.64 -6.19 -19.50
CA LEU A 229 1.15 -6.13 -18.13
C LEU A 229 0.06 -6.48 -17.09
N GLU A 230 -1.18 -6.05 -17.32
CA GLU A 230 -2.33 -6.43 -16.50
C GLU A 230 -2.60 -7.93 -16.54
N LEU A 231 -2.50 -8.56 -17.71
CA LEU A 231 -2.63 -10.00 -17.87
C LEU A 231 -1.50 -10.73 -17.10
N GLN A 232 -0.26 -10.30 -17.29
CA GLN A 232 0.90 -10.89 -16.59
C GLN A 232 0.71 -10.81 -15.07
N ARG A 233 0.36 -9.64 -14.54
CA ARG A 233 0.06 -9.45 -13.11
C ARG A 233 -1.09 -10.33 -12.64
N ALA A 234 -2.19 -10.37 -13.39
CA ALA A 234 -3.36 -11.17 -13.02
C ALA A 234 -3.07 -12.67 -12.94
N LEU A 235 -2.21 -13.18 -13.83
CA LEU A 235 -1.78 -14.58 -13.82
C LEU A 235 -0.77 -14.86 -12.70
N LEU A 236 0.17 -13.94 -12.41
CA LEU A 236 1.07 -14.07 -11.25
C LEU A 236 0.29 -14.06 -9.93
N ASP A 237 -0.68 -13.16 -9.79
CA ASP A 237 -1.52 -13.01 -8.59
C ASP A 237 -2.49 -14.18 -8.38
N SER A 238 -2.69 -15.04 -9.39
CA SER A 238 -3.56 -16.22 -9.29
C SER A 238 -3.00 -17.31 -8.35
N ASP A 239 -1.72 -17.23 -8.00
CA ASP A 239 -0.93 -18.24 -7.27
C ASP A 239 -0.81 -19.60 -7.98
N TYR A 240 -1.32 -19.77 -9.22
CA TYR A 240 -1.11 -21.00 -9.99
C TYR A 240 0.30 -21.09 -10.59
N PHE A 241 0.95 -19.96 -10.82
CA PHE A 241 2.19 -19.87 -11.59
C PHE A 241 3.32 -19.24 -10.76
N GLU A 242 4.52 -19.77 -10.92
CA GLU A 242 5.75 -19.24 -10.33
C GLU A 242 6.32 -18.13 -11.21
N SER A 243 6.28 -18.32 -12.53
CA SER A 243 6.69 -17.34 -13.52
C SER A 243 5.64 -17.23 -14.63
N VAL A 244 5.47 -16.02 -15.15
CA VAL A 244 4.58 -15.69 -16.27
C VAL A 244 5.32 -14.73 -17.19
N SER A 245 5.44 -15.12 -18.46
CA SER A 245 5.98 -14.27 -19.52
C SER A 245 4.91 -14.08 -20.59
N VAL A 246 4.62 -12.83 -20.92
CA VAL A 246 3.69 -12.45 -21.98
C VAL A 246 4.53 -11.78 -23.06
N VAL A 247 4.64 -12.44 -24.21
CA VAL A 247 5.50 -12.02 -25.31
C VAL A 247 4.62 -11.62 -26.49
N ASP A 248 4.82 -10.41 -27.00
CA ASP A 248 4.21 -9.93 -28.24
C ASP A 248 5.10 -10.28 -29.43
N GLN A 249 4.58 -11.05 -30.39
CA GLN A 249 5.35 -11.52 -31.53
C GLN A 249 5.24 -10.53 -32.70
N ARG A 250 5.76 -9.30 -32.52
CA ARG A 250 5.62 -8.21 -33.51
C ARG A 250 6.17 -8.58 -34.90
N GLU A 251 7.26 -9.33 -34.96
CA GLU A 251 7.85 -9.80 -36.23
C GLU A 251 6.94 -10.79 -36.98
N ALA A 252 6.05 -11.48 -36.26
CA ALA A 252 5.07 -12.40 -36.81
C ALA A 252 3.71 -11.74 -37.08
N ALA A 253 3.61 -10.41 -36.96
CA ALA A 253 2.35 -9.70 -37.16
C ALA A 253 1.85 -9.81 -38.60
N GLN A 254 0.58 -10.13 -38.76
CA GLN A 254 -0.11 -10.18 -40.06
C GLN A 254 -1.26 -9.17 -40.04
N ASP A 255 -1.37 -8.34 -41.08
CA ASP A 255 -2.38 -7.26 -41.17
C ASP A 255 -2.49 -6.41 -39.88
N TYR A 256 -1.33 -6.05 -39.32
CA TYR A 256 -1.22 -5.28 -38.07
C TYR A 256 -1.84 -5.97 -36.84
N ALA A 257 -2.12 -7.26 -36.88
CA ALA A 257 -2.52 -8.07 -35.74
C ALA A 257 -1.29 -8.80 -35.17
N ILE A 258 -0.95 -8.52 -33.91
CA ILE A 258 0.23 -9.07 -33.24
C ILE A 258 -0.15 -10.32 -32.43
N PRO A 259 0.34 -11.52 -32.80
CA PRO A 259 0.14 -12.72 -31.98
C PRO A 259 0.75 -12.54 -30.59
N ILE A 260 0.03 -12.99 -29.57
CA ILE A 260 0.46 -12.94 -28.17
C ILE A 260 0.71 -14.36 -27.66
N GLU A 261 1.91 -14.60 -27.17
CA GLU A 261 2.33 -15.86 -26.59
C GLU A 261 2.44 -15.72 -25.07
N VAL A 262 1.69 -16.53 -24.33
CA VAL A 262 1.71 -16.54 -22.87
C VAL A 262 2.39 -17.80 -22.37
N ARG A 263 3.62 -17.67 -21.88
CA ARG A 263 4.40 -18.77 -21.31
C ARG A 263 4.20 -18.84 -19.80
N LEU A 264 3.85 -20.02 -19.33
CA LEU A 264 3.41 -20.24 -17.94
C LEU A 264 4.23 -21.34 -17.28
N GLU A 265 4.83 -21.03 -16.13
CA GLU A 265 5.53 -22.03 -15.31
C GLU A 265 4.70 -22.32 -14.05
N PRO A 266 4.18 -23.54 -13.88
CA PRO A 266 3.35 -23.87 -12.72
C PRO A 266 4.11 -23.75 -11.39
N ARG A 267 3.49 -23.11 -10.41
CA ARG A 267 3.99 -23.09 -9.04
C ARG A 267 3.85 -24.46 -8.38
N LYS A 268 4.68 -24.76 -7.38
CA LYS A 268 4.55 -25.97 -6.56
C LYS A 268 3.10 -26.16 -6.08
N ARG A 269 2.52 -27.32 -6.36
CA ARG A 269 1.10 -27.61 -6.13
C ARG A 269 0.68 -27.49 -4.67
N HIS A 270 1.57 -27.83 -3.74
CA HIS A 270 1.29 -27.85 -2.31
C HIS A 270 1.99 -26.69 -1.59
N ARG A 271 1.26 -26.04 -0.68
CA ARG A 271 1.77 -25.06 0.27
C ARG A 271 1.47 -25.56 1.68
N TYR A 272 2.50 -25.56 2.53
CA TYR A 272 2.39 -25.87 3.95
C TYR A 272 2.71 -24.62 4.75
N THR A 273 1.88 -24.31 5.73
CA THR A 273 2.02 -23.14 6.60
C THR A 273 2.01 -23.59 8.04
N ALA A 274 2.93 -23.07 8.86
CA ALA A 274 2.90 -23.24 10.30
C ALA A 274 2.95 -21.86 10.96
N GLY A 275 2.20 -21.68 12.03
CA GLY A 275 2.19 -20.44 12.81
C GLY A 275 2.09 -20.76 14.30
N ILE A 276 2.80 -19.98 15.10
CA ILE A 276 2.71 -20.01 16.56
C ILE A 276 2.40 -18.59 17.04
N GLY A 277 1.64 -18.47 18.11
CA GLY A 277 1.36 -17.21 18.76
C GLY A 277 1.13 -17.41 20.25
N PHE A 278 1.02 -16.30 20.95
CA PHE A 278 0.67 -16.26 22.36
C PHE A 278 -0.30 -15.09 22.57
N GLY A 279 -1.33 -15.32 23.36
CA GLY A 279 -2.21 -14.31 23.92
C GLY A 279 -2.42 -14.60 25.39
N THR A 280 -2.61 -13.58 26.22
CA THR A 280 -2.91 -13.84 27.64
C THR A 280 -4.32 -14.36 27.85
N ASP A 281 -5.21 -14.11 26.89
CA ASP A 281 -6.58 -14.64 26.84
C ASP A 281 -6.66 -16.07 26.31
N THR A 282 -5.81 -16.41 25.36
CA THR A 282 -5.88 -17.64 24.55
C THR A 282 -4.77 -18.63 24.85
N GLY A 283 -3.77 -18.21 25.63
CA GLY A 283 -2.57 -18.97 25.90
C GLY A 283 -1.67 -19.14 24.68
N VAL A 284 -0.90 -20.22 24.66
CA VAL A 284 -0.13 -20.61 23.46
C VAL A 284 -1.09 -21.08 22.38
N ARG A 285 -0.92 -20.57 21.16
CA ARG A 285 -1.69 -20.99 19.98
C ARG A 285 -0.80 -21.46 18.84
N GLY A 286 -1.20 -22.55 18.20
CA GLY A 286 -0.59 -23.13 17.02
C GLY A 286 -1.58 -23.19 15.86
N LYS A 287 -1.05 -23.06 14.65
CA LYS A 287 -1.77 -23.24 13.39
C LYS A 287 -0.93 -24.05 12.42
N LEU A 288 -1.53 -25.07 11.83
CA LEU A 288 -0.97 -25.82 10.70
C LEU A 288 -1.93 -25.72 9.52
N GLY A 289 -1.41 -25.36 8.36
CA GLY A 289 -2.17 -25.20 7.12
C GLY A 289 -1.57 -26.04 6.01
N TRP A 290 -2.43 -26.69 5.23
CA TRP A 290 -2.09 -27.39 4.01
C TRP A 290 -3.01 -26.93 2.89
N GLU A 291 -2.42 -26.48 1.79
CA GLU A 291 -3.16 -26.00 0.64
C GLU A 291 -2.69 -26.68 -0.63
N VAL A 292 -3.67 -27.13 -1.41
CA VAL A 292 -3.52 -27.62 -2.78
C VAL A 292 -3.94 -26.49 -3.70
N ARG A 293 -2.96 -25.74 -4.22
CA ARG A 293 -3.17 -24.58 -5.11
C ARG A 293 -3.94 -24.93 -6.37
N ARG A 294 -3.84 -26.19 -6.83
CA ARG A 294 -4.54 -26.68 -8.02
C ARG A 294 -4.87 -28.15 -7.88
N ILE A 295 -6.13 -28.48 -7.66
CA ILE A 295 -6.61 -29.87 -7.59
C ILE A 295 -6.79 -30.45 -8.99
N ASN A 296 -7.30 -29.65 -9.93
CA ASN A 296 -7.67 -30.08 -11.27
C ASN A 296 -7.34 -29.00 -12.32
N SER A 297 -7.57 -29.30 -13.59
CA SER A 297 -7.33 -28.37 -14.69
C SER A 297 -8.30 -27.18 -14.74
N ARG A 298 -9.38 -27.18 -13.94
CA ARG A 298 -10.33 -26.05 -13.83
C ARG A 298 -9.89 -24.99 -12.80
N GLY A 299 -8.75 -25.19 -12.13
CA GLY A 299 -8.21 -24.24 -11.14
C GLY A 299 -8.88 -24.33 -9.77
N HIS A 300 -9.51 -25.47 -9.44
CA HIS A 300 -10.10 -25.61 -8.10
C HIS A 300 -8.99 -25.74 -7.05
N THR A 301 -9.23 -25.22 -5.85
CA THR A 301 -8.27 -25.24 -4.73
C THR A 301 -8.86 -25.94 -3.51
N LEU A 302 -8.01 -26.52 -2.68
CA LEU A 302 -8.37 -27.11 -1.39
C LEU A 302 -7.44 -26.54 -0.33
N SER A 303 -7.99 -26.03 0.76
CA SER A 303 -7.22 -25.69 1.96
C SER A 303 -7.73 -26.49 3.15
N SER A 304 -6.82 -26.92 4.00
CA SER A 304 -7.09 -27.53 5.29
C SER A 304 -6.26 -26.80 6.34
N GLU A 305 -6.89 -26.50 7.47
CA GLU A 305 -6.28 -25.74 8.54
C GLU A 305 -6.65 -26.35 9.88
N LEU A 306 -5.63 -26.66 10.68
CA LEU A 306 -5.75 -27.07 12.07
C LEU A 306 -5.33 -25.90 12.96
N ARG A 307 -6.12 -25.60 13.98
CA ARG A 307 -5.82 -24.61 15.00
C ARG A 307 -5.94 -25.26 16.36
N ALA A 308 -5.00 -24.94 17.24
CA ALA A 308 -5.06 -25.35 18.63
C ALA A 308 -4.54 -24.20 19.51
N SER A 309 -5.29 -23.87 20.54
CA SER A 309 -4.89 -23.03 21.66
C SER A 309 -5.40 -23.65 22.96
N GLU A 310 -5.06 -23.06 24.09
CA GLU A 310 -5.49 -23.59 25.40
C GLU A 310 -7.01 -23.64 25.50
N ILE A 311 -7.71 -22.61 25.00
CA ILE A 311 -9.17 -22.51 25.10
C ILE A 311 -9.96 -22.94 23.86
N ARG A 312 -9.30 -23.24 22.73
CA ARG A 312 -9.98 -23.52 21.45
C ARG A 312 -9.17 -24.46 20.59
N GLN A 313 -9.81 -25.47 20.03
CA GLN A 313 -9.20 -26.35 19.03
C GLN A 313 -10.17 -26.56 17.88
N GLY A 314 -9.65 -26.73 16.66
CA GLY A 314 -10.54 -26.92 15.52
C GLY A 314 -9.83 -27.29 14.24
N ALA A 315 -10.61 -27.84 13.32
CA ALA A 315 -10.21 -28.18 11.98
C ALA A 315 -11.15 -27.51 10.98
N HIS A 316 -10.59 -26.94 9.92
CA HIS A 316 -11.32 -26.28 8.86
C HIS A 316 -10.84 -26.81 7.52
N VAL A 317 -11.76 -27.13 6.62
CA VAL A 317 -11.48 -27.52 5.24
C VAL A 317 -12.31 -26.66 4.31
N GLU A 318 -11.69 -26.05 3.30
CA GLU A 318 -12.36 -25.26 2.29
C GLU A 318 -11.99 -25.75 0.88
N TYR A 319 -13.01 -26.04 0.08
CA TYR A 319 -12.89 -26.28 -1.35
C TYR A 319 -13.34 -25.03 -2.11
N GLY A 320 -12.54 -24.53 -3.04
CA GLY A 320 -12.91 -23.35 -3.80
C GLY A 320 -12.79 -23.46 -5.30
N ILE A 321 -13.66 -22.70 -5.96
CA ILE A 321 -13.93 -22.75 -7.38
C ILE A 321 -13.86 -21.32 -7.94
N PRO A 322 -13.00 -21.05 -8.93
CA PRO A 322 -13.02 -19.78 -9.65
C PRO A 322 -14.27 -19.68 -10.53
N VAL A 323 -15.12 -18.68 -10.27
CA VAL A 323 -16.39 -18.49 -11.00
C VAL A 323 -16.23 -17.53 -12.17
N ARG A 324 -17.05 -16.48 -12.29
CA ARG A 324 -17.11 -15.62 -13.49
C ARG A 324 -15.78 -14.91 -13.79
N ASN A 325 -15.27 -14.11 -12.84
CA ASN A 325 -13.97 -13.48 -12.95
C ASN A 325 -13.00 -14.18 -11.98
N PRO A 326 -12.04 -14.99 -12.48
CA PRO A 326 -11.14 -15.75 -11.61
C PRO A 326 -10.17 -14.86 -10.81
N ARG A 327 -10.10 -13.56 -11.10
CA ARG A 327 -9.29 -12.57 -10.37
C ARG A 327 -9.98 -12.05 -9.11
N THR A 328 -11.31 -12.09 -9.05
CA THR A 328 -12.09 -11.39 -8.02
C THR A 328 -13.21 -12.21 -7.41
N ASP A 329 -13.69 -13.25 -8.12
CA ASP A 329 -14.89 -13.98 -7.77
C ASP A 329 -14.56 -15.46 -7.46
N ARG A 330 -14.97 -15.92 -6.29
CA ARG A 330 -14.72 -17.29 -5.80
C ARG A 330 -15.98 -17.83 -5.13
N LEU A 331 -16.40 -19.03 -5.55
CA LEU A 331 -17.35 -19.86 -4.82
C LEU A 331 -16.55 -20.83 -3.95
N SER A 332 -16.89 -20.98 -2.68
CA SER A 332 -16.28 -21.98 -1.82
C SER A 332 -17.29 -22.76 -0.99
N PHE A 333 -16.92 -23.98 -0.66
CA PHE A 333 -17.62 -24.87 0.24
C PHE A 333 -16.68 -25.18 1.40
N ALA A 334 -17.14 -24.95 2.62
CA ALA A 334 -16.33 -25.16 3.81
C ALA A 334 -17.01 -26.13 4.77
N ALA A 335 -16.19 -26.92 5.46
CA ALA A 335 -16.57 -27.70 6.62
C ALA A 335 -15.65 -27.31 7.78
N ALA A 336 -16.20 -27.16 8.97
CA ALA A 336 -15.41 -26.89 10.17
C ALA A 336 -15.96 -27.65 11.37
N VAL A 337 -15.04 -28.09 12.23
CA VAL A 337 -15.34 -28.54 13.59
C VAL A 337 -14.50 -27.72 14.55
N GLN A 338 -15.11 -27.25 15.64
CA GLN A 338 -14.42 -26.45 16.64
C GLN A 338 -14.96 -26.78 18.03
N GLN A 339 -14.03 -27.01 18.95
CA GLN A 339 -14.27 -27.12 20.37
C GLN A 339 -13.77 -25.83 21.05
N GLU A 340 -14.56 -25.30 21.98
CA GLU A 340 -14.22 -24.19 22.85
C GLU A 340 -14.40 -24.62 24.30
N ASP A 341 -13.35 -24.44 25.10
CA ASP A 341 -13.35 -24.71 26.53
C ASP A 341 -12.66 -23.53 27.22
N SER A 342 -13.47 -22.62 27.72
CA SER A 342 -13.04 -21.38 28.35
C SER A 342 -13.77 -21.20 29.68
N ALA A 343 -13.35 -20.21 30.47
CA ALA A 343 -13.99 -19.91 31.76
C ALA A 343 -15.45 -19.43 31.64
N THR A 344 -15.96 -19.16 30.43
CA THR A 344 -17.34 -18.67 30.19
C THR A 344 -18.12 -19.61 29.27
N ILE A 345 -17.45 -20.24 28.32
CA ILE A 345 -18.05 -21.02 27.23
C ILE A 345 -17.43 -22.40 27.18
N GLU A 346 -18.27 -23.43 27.21
CA GLU A 346 -17.95 -24.78 26.77
C GLU A 346 -18.84 -25.10 25.56
N SER A 347 -18.27 -25.35 24.37
CA SER A 347 -19.06 -25.73 23.21
C SER A 347 -18.33 -26.59 22.18
N ASP A 348 -19.11 -27.42 21.49
CA ASP A 348 -18.70 -28.23 20.35
C ASP A 348 -19.56 -27.85 19.14
N SER A 349 -18.94 -27.28 18.12
CA SER A 349 -19.61 -26.77 16.93
C SER A 349 -19.17 -27.48 15.66
N ARG A 350 -20.14 -27.73 14.77
CA ARG A 350 -19.97 -28.33 13.44
C ARG A 350 -20.62 -27.41 12.42
N THR A 351 -19.84 -26.98 11.44
CA THR A 351 -20.28 -26.00 10.45
C THR A 351 -20.11 -26.52 9.04
N LEU A 352 -21.13 -26.35 8.20
CA LEU A 352 -21.05 -26.49 6.74
C LEU A 352 -21.45 -25.16 6.10
N ALA A 353 -20.64 -24.62 5.19
CA ALA A 353 -20.92 -23.32 4.58
C ALA A 353 -20.70 -23.33 3.07
N ALA A 354 -21.57 -22.63 2.34
CA ALA A 354 -21.33 -22.23 0.97
C ALA A 354 -21.15 -20.71 0.91
N ASN A 355 -20.07 -20.23 0.28
CA ASN A 355 -19.71 -18.82 0.22
C ASN A 355 -19.49 -18.37 -1.22
N LEU A 356 -20.08 -17.26 -1.65
CA LEU A 356 -19.74 -16.55 -2.87
C LEU A 356 -19.07 -15.23 -2.51
N SER A 357 -17.75 -15.17 -2.70
CA SER A 357 -16.96 -13.95 -2.49
C SER A 357 -16.70 -13.22 -3.80
N ARG A 358 -16.88 -11.90 -3.80
CA ARG A 358 -16.59 -11.01 -4.93
C ARG A 358 -15.83 -9.78 -4.46
N VAL A 359 -14.75 -9.43 -5.17
CA VAL A 359 -13.96 -8.23 -4.91
C VAL A 359 -14.20 -7.18 -5.99
N ARG A 360 -14.59 -5.96 -5.59
CA ARG A 360 -14.77 -4.80 -6.47
C ARG A 360 -13.89 -3.65 -5.98
N GLY A 361 -12.72 -3.49 -6.57
CA GLY A 361 -11.71 -2.54 -6.09
C GLY A 361 -11.23 -2.89 -4.69
N ARG A 362 -11.60 -2.07 -3.69
CA ARG A 362 -11.27 -2.29 -2.26
C ARG A 362 -12.41 -2.90 -1.45
N LEU A 363 -13.59 -3.05 -2.04
CA LEU A 363 -14.75 -3.65 -1.38
C LEU A 363 -14.78 -5.15 -1.67
N ARG A 364 -14.83 -5.96 -0.61
CA ARG A 364 -15.11 -7.40 -0.66
C ARG A 364 -16.54 -7.63 -0.19
N GLU A 365 -17.31 -8.33 -1.02
CA GLU A 365 -18.66 -8.81 -0.74
C GLU A 365 -18.60 -10.33 -0.54
N ASN A 366 -19.30 -10.84 0.46
CA ASN A 366 -19.41 -12.27 0.74
C ASN A 366 -20.88 -12.62 0.98
N LEU A 367 -21.46 -13.43 0.12
CA LEU A 367 -22.78 -14.04 0.33
C LEU A 367 -22.56 -15.45 0.88
N SER A 368 -23.19 -15.78 1.99
CA SER A 368 -23.00 -17.06 2.66
C SER A 368 -24.32 -17.76 2.95
N LEU A 369 -24.26 -19.09 2.97
CA LEU A 369 -25.28 -19.94 3.55
C LEU A 369 -24.57 -20.93 4.48
N THR A 370 -24.83 -20.82 5.77
CA THR A 370 -24.10 -21.55 6.82
C THR A 370 -25.07 -22.44 7.60
N PHE A 371 -24.85 -23.74 7.57
CA PHE A 371 -25.45 -24.67 8.52
C PHE A 371 -24.53 -24.81 9.74
N LEU A 372 -25.07 -24.63 10.93
CA LEU A 372 -24.40 -24.76 12.21
C LEU A 372 -25.17 -25.76 13.08
N ASP A 373 -24.44 -26.66 13.70
CA ASP A 373 -24.89 -27.60 14.73
C ASP A 373 -23.96 -27.41 15.93
N GLU A 374 -24.49 -26.98 17.07
CA GLU A 374 -23.68 -26.62 18.24
C GLU A 374 -24.29 -27.14 19.53
N ASP A 375 -23.51 -27.94 20.26
CA ASP A 375 -23.76 -28.31 21.65
C ASP A 375 -23.02 -27.32 22.54
N PHE A 376 -23.69 -26.71 23.52
CA PHE A 376 -23.09 -25.66 24.35
C PHE A 376 -23.53 -25.69 25.81
N ARG A 377 -22.65 -25.18 26.67
CA ARG A 377 -22.89 -24.85 28.07
C ARG A 377 -22.36 -23.45 28.39
N LEU A 378 -23.22 -22.62 28.96
CA LEU A 378 -22.95 -21.24 29.36
C LEU A 378 -23.42 -21.06 30.80
N GLY A 379 -22.48 -21.06 31.74
CA GLY A 379 -22.82 -21.18 33.16
C GLY A 379 -23.66 -22.44 33.42
N ASP A 380 -24.84 -22.27 34.00
CA ASP A 380 -25.79 -23.37 34.24
C ASP A 380 -26.68 -23.71 33.04
N GLN A 381 -26.68 -22.87 31.99
CA GLN A 381 -27.47 -23.11 30.77
C GLN A 381 -26.79 -24.18 29.91
N LYS A 382 -27.56 -25.18 29.44
CA LYS A 382 -27.11 -26.20 28.48
C LYS A 382 -28.09 -26.29 27.33
N GLY A 383 -27.58 -26.44 26.12
CA GLY A 383 -28.41 -26.55 24.93
C GLY A 383 -27.69 -27.23 23.77
N SER A 384 -28.48 -27.57 22.77
CA SER A 384 -28.01 -27.99 21.45
C SER A 384 -28.90 -27.28 20.45
N THR A 385 -28.29 -26.60 19.47
CA THR A 385 -29.05 -25.81 18.50
C THR A 385 -28.54 -26.03 17.08
N ARG A 386 -29.47 -26.29 16.16
CA ARG A 386 -29.21 -26.29 14.71
C ARG A 386 -29.75 -25.06 14.03
N LEU A 387 -28.92 -24.43 13.20
CA LEU A 387 -29.24 -23.19 12.49
C LEU A 387 -28.84 -23.28 11.03
N LEU A 388 -29.73 -22.86 10.13
CA LEU A 388 -29.38 -22.57 8.74
C LEU A 388 -29.46 -21.06 8.50
N MET A 389 -28.29 -20.46 8.30
CA MET A 389 -28.07 -19.02 8.30
C MET A 389 -27.65 -18.51 6.92
N PRO A 390 -28.57 -17.96 6.11
CA PRO A 390 -28.19 -17.04 5.06
C PRO A 390 -27.51 -15.79 5.66
N GLY A 391 -26.47 -15.32 4.99
CA GLY A 391 -25.73 -14.14 5.41
C GLY A 391 -25.16 -13.33 4.26
N VAL A 392 -24.92 -12.06 4.52
CA VAL A 392 -24.19 -11.15 3.64
C VAL A 392 -23.21 -10.34 4.47
N ALA A 393 -21.98 -10.25 3.99
CA ALA A 393 -20.95 -9.43 4.60
C ALA A 393 -20.25 -8.54 3.56
N TRP A 394 -20.00 -7.29 3.92
CA TRP A 394 -19.18 -6.36 3.17
C TRP A 394 -17.97 -5.95 4.01
N THR A 395 -16.79 -5.97 3.41
CA THR A 395 -15.55 -5.52 4.04
C THR A 395 -14.84 -4.56 3.10
N TYR A 396 -14.52 -3.36 3.58
CA TYR A 396 -13.70 -2.38 2.89
C TYR A 396 -12.39 -2.20 3.63
N ILE A 397 -11.25 -2.28 2.94
CA ILE A 397 -9.93 -2.03 3.53
C ILE A 397 -9.12 -1.11 2.61
N LYS A 398 -8.56 -0.05 3.20
CA LYS A 398 -7.57 0.82 2.56
C LYS A 398 -6.46 1.10 3.56
N ALA A 399 -5.24 0.68 3.26
CA ALA A 399 -4.06 0.91 4.08
C ALA A 399 -2.89 1.35 3.19
N ASP A 400 -2.00 2.16 3.74
CA ASP A 400 -0.71 2.47 3.13
C ASP A 400 0.25 1.26 3.17
N ASP A 401 0.30 0.58 4.31
CA ASP A 401 1.02 -0.67 4.51
C ASP A 401 0.11 -1.67 5.25
N PRO A 402 -0.10 -2.89 4.72
CA PRO A 402 -1.00 -3.88 5.29
C PRO A 402 -0.48 -4.58 6.55
N LEU A 403 0.84 -4.56 6.81
CA LEU A 403 1.45 -5.16 8.01
C LEU A 403 1.56 -4.14 9.14
N ILE A 404 2.06 -2.93 8.84
CA ILE A 404 2.28 -1.84 9.80
C ILE A 404 1.70 -0.54 9.25
N THR A 405 0.41 -0.33 9.45
CA THR A 405 -0.34 0.77 8.84
C THR A 405 -0.07 2.11 9.54
N ARG A 406 0.34 3.16 8.82
CA ARG A 406 0.39 4.53 9.36
C ARG A 406 -0.88 5.32 9.05
N HIS A 407 -1.47 5.06 7.89
CA HIS A 407 -2.73 5.64 7.48
C HIS A 407 -3.60 4.59 6.80
N GLY A 408 -4.76 4.32 7.38
CA GLY A 408 -5.66 3.35 6.78
C GLY A 408 -6.93 3.17 7.59
N TRP A 409 -7.94 2.61 6.93
CA TRP A 409 -9.20 2.26 7.56
C TRP A 409 -9.71 0.91 7.07
N ARG A 410 -10.44 0.26 7.96
CA ARG A 410 -11.22 -0.94 7.70
C ARG A 410 -12.64 -0.70 8.17
N ALA A 411 -13.62 -1.07 7.35
CA ALA A 411 -15.01 -1.16 7.76
C ALA A 411 -15.58 -2.52 7.38
N GLN A 412 -16.45 -3.04 8.22
CA GLN A 412 -17.14 -4.30 8.01
C GLN A 412 -18.61 -4.17 8.42
N LEU A 413 -19.48 -4.79 7.63
CA LEU A 413 -20.91 -4.90 7.86
C LEU A 413 -21.30 -6.34 7.59
N GLU A 414 -21.94 -6.99 8.54
CA GLU A 414 -22.44 -8.36 8.42
C GLU A 414 -23.91 -8.41 8.84
N LEU A 415 -24.73 -9.04 8.02
CA LEU A 415 -26.12 -9.35 8.30
C LEU A 415 -26.32 -10.85 8.11
N ARG A 416 -26.86 -11.53 9.11
CA ARG A 416 -27.21 -12.96 9.04
C ARG A 416 -28.48 -13.23 9.83
N GLY A 417 -29.17 -14.32 9.55
CA GLY A 417 -30.35 -14.69 10.30
C GLY A 417 -30.73 -16.14 10.06
N ALA A 418 -31.61 -16.67 10.89
CA ALA A 418 -32.12 -18.03 10.78
C ALA A 418 -33.65 -18.02 10.95
N THR A 419 -34.29 -19.04 10.41
CA THR A 419 -35.75 -19.18 10.49
C THR A 419 -36.16 -20.65 10.62
N PRO A 420 -37.15 -20.97 11.48
CA PRO A 420 -37.51 -22.35 11.77
C PRO A 420 -38.34 -23.05 10.70
N GLU A 421 -38.83 -22.32 9.69
CA GLU A 421 -39.65 -22.86 8.59
C GLU A 421 -38.89 -23.82 7.65
N ILE A 422 -37.58 -23.97 7.82
CA ILE A 422 -36.72 -24.82 6.98
C ILE A 422 -36.10 -25.94 7.81
N ILE A 423 -35.07 -25.62 8.57
CA ILE A 423 -34.31 -26.59 9.38
C ILE A 423 -33.74 -25.98 10.67
N SER A 424 -33.86 -24.66 10.87
CA SER A 424 -33.35 -24.01 12.07
C SER A 424 -34.27 -24.29 13.26
N GLU A 425 -33.73 -24.32 14.47
CA GLU A 425 -34.53 -24.55 15.68
C GLU A 425 -35.02 -23.24 16.32
N THR A 426 -34.44 -22.10 15.93
CA THR A 426 -34.89 -20.77 16.36
C THR A 426 -34.85 -19.74 15.23
N ARG A 427 -35.56 -18.63 15.45
CA ARG A 427 -35.60 -17.46 14.56
C ARG A 427 -34.77 -16.33 15.14
N PHE A 428 -33.87 -15.77 14.32
CA PHE A 428 -33.22 -14.51 14.66
C PHE A 428 -32.78 -13.74 13.42
N LEU A 429 -32.54 -12.45 13.60
CA LEU A 429 -31.79 -11.60 12.67
C LEU A 429 -30.64 -10.96 13.46
N GLN A 430 -29.43 -10.96 12.93
CA GLN A 430 -28.25 -10.39 13.58
C GLN A 430 -27.52 -9.45 12.63
N LEU A 431 -27.19 -8.27 13.15
CA LEU A 431 -26.40 -7.24 12.48
C LEU A 431 -25.11 -6.99 13.26
N VAL A 432 -23.97 -7.00 12.58
CA VAL A 432 -22.67 -6.63 13.14
C VAL A 432 -22.04 -5.55 12.26
N VAL A 433 -21.63 -4.44 12.89
CA VAL A 433 -20.93 -3.33 12.25
C VAL A 433 -19.60 -3.16 12.95
N GLY A 434 -18.51 -3.03 12.20
CA GLY A 434 -17.19 -2.78 12.76
C GLY A 434 -16.41 -1.77 11.93
N ALA A 435 -15.63 -0.94 12.61
CA ALA A 435 -14.73 0.01 11.98
C ALA A 435 -13.42 0.11 12.75
N LYS A 436 -12.32 0.25 12.01
CA LYS A 436 -11.00 0.58 12.57
C LYS A 436 -10.37 1.66 11.71
N TYR A 437 -9.86 2.71 12.34
CA TYR A 437 -9.18 3.81 11.65
C TYR A 437 -7.83 4.10 12.27
N ILE A 438 -6.84 4.37 11.43
CA ILE A 438 -5.48 4.71 11.82
C ILE A 438 -5.08 6.00 11.12
N LEU A 439 -4.71 6.99 11.93
CA LEU A 439 -4.32 8.32 11.49
C LEU A 439 -2.91 8.65 11.95
N PRO A 440 -2.04 9.18 11.07
CA PRO A 440 -0.74 9.68 11.49
C PRO A 440 -0.90 10.98 12.30
N LEU A 441 -0.12 11.13 13.37
CA LEU A 441 -0.01 12.38 14.14
C LEU A 441 1.45 12.83 14.16
N GLY A 442 1.78 13.83 13.35
CA GLY A 442 3.18 14.25 13.09
C GLY A 442 3.99 13.16 12.38
N SER A 443 5.31 13.13 12.59
CA SER A 443 6.21 12.13 11.98
C SER A 443 6.39 10.87 12.82
N ARG A 444 6.13 10.94 14.13
CA ARG A 444 6.38 9.85 15.10
C ARG A 444 5.12 9.27 15.75
N GLY A 445 4.02 10.01 15.79
CA GLY A 445 2.77 9.57 16.39
C GLY A 445 1.80 8.93 15.40
N ARG A 446 0.87 8.14 15.93
CA ARG A 446 -0.37 7.73 15.25
C ARG A 446 -1.49 7.52 16.27
N ILE A 447 -2.73 7.75 15.85
CA ILE A 447 -3.95 7.48 16.61
C ILE A 447 -4.65 6.30 15.95
N LEU A 448 -5.08 5.34 16.75
CA LEU A 448 -5.89 4.20 16.33
C LEU A 448 -7.24 4.29 17.03
N THR A 449 -8.31 4.17 16.26
CA THR A 449 -9.67 4.06 16.79
C THR A 449 -10.31 2.78 16.31
N ARG A 450 -11.05 2.09 17.19
CA ARG A 450 -11.82 0.90 16.87
C ARG A 450 -13.23 1.04 17.43
N GLY A 451 -14.21 0.65 16.64
CA GLY A 451 -15.60 0.54 17.06
C GLY A 451 -16.20 -0.78 16.57
N GLN A 452 -17.04 -1.41 17.38
CA GLN A 452 -17.84 -2.56 17.00
C GLN A 452 -19.22 -2.45 17.65
N LEU A 453 -20.26 -2.68 16.87
CA LEU A 453 -21.65 -2.75 17.29
C LEU A 453 -22.22 -4.08 16.82
N GLY A 454 -22.96 -4.76 17.69
CA GLY A 454 -23.68 -5.98 17.39
C GLY A 454 -25.10 -5.92 17.95
N THR A 455 -26.07 -6.47 17.23
CA THR A 455 -27.44 -6.59 17.73
C THR A 455 -28.12 -7.82 17.14
N THR A 456 -28.83 -8.56 17.99
CA THR A 456 -29.58 -9.77 17.63
C THR A 456 -31.04 -9.57 17.98
N TRP A 457 -31.90 -9.55 16.97
CA TRP A 457 -33.35 -9.53 17.14
C TRP A 457 -33.87 -10.97 17.17
N MET A 458 -34.41 -11.36 18.32
CA MET A 458 -35.00 -12.67 18.53
C MET A 458 -36.00 -12.68 19.69
N SER A 459 -36.80 -13.74 19.79
CA SER A 459 -37.78 -13.91 20.87
C SER A 459 -37.27 -14.76 22.04
N ASP A 460 -36.50 -15.81 21.77
CA ASP A 460 -36.05 -16.79 22.77
C ASP A 460 -34.51 -16.85 22.81
N PHE A 461 -33.90 -16.12 23.74
CA PHE A 461 -32.45 -15.98 23.80
C PHE A 461 -31.73 -17.23 24.33
N ASP A 462 -32.38 -18.02 25.20
CA ASP A 462 -31.74 -19.15 25.87
C ASP A 462 -31.41 -20.28 24.90
N VAL A 463 -32.17 -20.41 23.80
CA VAL A 463 -31.89 -21.37 22.71
C VAL A 463 -30.81 -20.89 21.73
N LEU A 464 -30.32 -19.65 21.85
CA LEU A 464 -29.26 -19.15 20.98
C LEU A 464 -27.92 -19.78 21.41
N PRO A 465 -27.17 -20.43 20.51
CA PRO A 465 -25.92 -21.08 20.88
C PRO A 465 -24.81 -20.07 21.12
N ALA A 466 -23.77 -20.49 21.83
CA ALA A 466 -22.67 -19.63 22.27
C ALA A 466 -21.98 -18.89 21.10
N SER A 467 -21.79 -19.54 19.95
CA SER A 467 -21.15 -18.91 18.78
C SER A 467 -21.94 -17.75 18.14
N VAL A 468 -23.22 -17.59 18.49
CA VAL A 468 -24.08 -16.51 17.95
C VAL A 468 -24.35 -15.43 18.99
N ARG A 469 -24.17 -15.70 20.29
CA ARG A 469 -24.27 -14.70 21.36
C ARG A 469 -23.09 -13.71 21.33
N PHE A 470 -23.28 -12.52 21.89
CA PHE A 470 -22.19 -11.56 22.05
C PHE A 470 -21.54 -11.65 23.43
N PHE A 471 -20.22 -11.50 23.45
CA PHE A 471 -19.41 -11.46 24.67
C PHE A 471 -18.37 -10.33 24.55
N ALA A 472 -18.06 -9.70 25.68
CA ALA A 472 -17.04 -8.64 25.75
C ALA A 472 -15.97 -8.94 26.81
N GLY A 473 -14.86 -8.21 26.76
CA GLY A 473 -13.68 -8.41 27.61
C GLY A 473 -12.53 -9.15 26.92
N GLY A 474 -11.28 -8.84 27.32
CA GLY A 474 -10.05 -9.40 26.74
C GLY A 474 -9.40 -8.54 25.64
N ASP A 475 -8.31 -9.05 25.04
CA ASP A 475 -7.34 -8.31 24.22
C ASP A 475 -7.95 -7.57 23.01
N ARG A 476 -9.02 -8.10 22.43
CA ARG A 476 -9.68 -7.56 21.23
C ARG A 476 -11.00 -6.83 21.52
N SER A 477 -11.39 -6.73 22.79
CA SER A 477 -12.63 -6.10 23.25
C SER A 477 -12.32 -4.94 24.19
N VAL A 478 -12.40 -5.16 25.50
CA VAL A 478 -12.10 -4.18 26.55
C VAL A 478 -10.91 -4.71 27.36
N ARG A 479 -9.71 -4.17 27.10
CA ARG A 479 -8.50 -4.50 27.87
C ARG A 479 -8.66 -4.05 29.33
N GLY A 480 -8.09 -4.80 30.27
CA GLY A 480 -8.31 -4.65 31.72
C GLY A 480 -9.32 -5.64 32.29
N PHE A 481 -10.11 -6.30 31.44
CA PHE A 481 -11.04 -7.37 31.81
C PHE A 481 -10.60 -8.73 31.25
N ASP A 482 -11.06 -9.79 31.91
CA ASP A 482 -10.85 -11.16 31.44
C ASP A 482 -11.57 -11.42 30.11
N TYR A 483 -11.07 -12.44 29.41
CA TYR A 483 -11.66 -12.92 28.17
C TYR A 483 -13.15 -13.26 28.36
N GLN A 484 -14.04 -12.61 27.59
CA GLN A 484 -15.48 -12.89 27.59
C GLN A 484 -16.16 -12.81 28.98
N LYS A 485 -15.63 -12.02 29.92
CA LYS A 485 -16.21 -11.83 31.26
C LYS A 485 -17.10 -10.58 31.40
N LEU A 486 -17.42 -9.90 30.31
CA LEU A 486 -18.37 -8.79 30.29
C LEU A 486 -19.63 -9.19 29.52
N GLY A 487 -20.76 -9.18 30.22
CA GLY A 487 -22.07 -9.52 29.69
C GLY A 487 -23.09 -9.80 30.80
N PRO A 488 -24.36 -10.07 30.43
CA PRO A 488 -25.37 -10.61 31.33
C PRO A 488 -24.88 -11.88 32.03
N THR A 489 -25.27 -12.06 33.29
CA THR A 489 -24.90 -13.21 34.13
C THR A 489 -26.11 -14.03 34.54
N ASP A 490 -25.93 -15.33 34.73
CA ASP A 490 -26.95 -16.18 35.34
C ASP A 490 -27.00 -16.00 36.87
N ALA A 491 -27.86 -16.79 37.53
CA ALA A 491 -28.05 -16.76 38.98
C ALA A 491 -26.80 -17.20 39.78
N SER A 492 -25.86 -17.91 39.15
CA SER A 492 -24.59 -18.31 39.75
C SER A 492 -23.52 -17.22 39.61
N GLY A 493 -23.78 -16.17 38.82
CA GLY A 493 -22.85 -15.09 38.53
C GLY A 493 -21.96 -15.34 37.32
N GLU A 494 -22.20 -16.41 36.57
CA GLU A 494 -21.45 -16.72 35.35
C GLU A 494 -22.04 -16.00 34.14
N VAL A 495 -21.17 -15.52 33.24
CA VAL A 495 -21.58 -14.76 32.05
C VAL A 495 -22.23 -15.68 31.02
N VAL A 496 -23.42 -15.32 30.56
CA VAL A 496 -24.18 -16.10 29.56
C VAL A 496 -24.22 -15.44 28.17
N GLY A 497 -23.57 -14.28 28.03
CA GLY A 497 -23.56 -13.48 26.80
C GLY A 497 -24.82 -12.64 26.64
N GLY A 498 -24.76 -11.65 25.75
CA GLY A 498 -25.85 -10.69 25.53
C GLY A 498 -26.37 -10.66 24.09
N ARG A 499 -27.55 -10.05 23.91
CA ARG A 499 -28.19 -9.80 22.61
C ARG A 499 -27.51 -8.72 21.78
N HIS A 500 -26.89 -7.78 22.46
CA HIS A 500 -26.26 -6.60 21.88
C HIS A 500 -24.79 -6.51 22.31
N LEU A 501 -24.01 -5.80 21.51
CA LEU A 501 -22.59 -5.56 21.74
C LEU A 501 -22.27 -4.12 21.38
N LEU A 502 -21.50 -3.45 22.24
CA LEU A 502 -20.87 -2.19 21.92
C LEU A 502 -19.43 -2.22 22.42
N ILE A 503 -18.47 -1.95 21.53
CA ILE A 503 -17.05 -1.82 21.86
C ILE A 503 -16.53 -0.55 21.19
N GLY A 504 -15.82 0.27 21.94
CA GLY A 504 -15.06 1.43 21.50
C GLY A 504 -13.64 1.40 22.05
N SER A 505 -12.68 1.87 21.28
CA SER A 505 -11.28 1.97 21.71
C SER A 505 -10.60 3.15 21.03
N LEU A 506 -9.82 3.88 21.82
CA LEU A 506 -8.95 4.97 21.38
C LEU A 506 -7.54 4.70 21.90
N GLU A 507 -6.59 4.59 20.98
CA GLU A 507 -5.18 4.31 21.28
C GLU A 507 -4.27 5.35 20.60
N TYR A 508 -3.32 5.88 21.36
CA TYR A 508 -2.25 6.71 20.84
C TYR A 508 -0.93 5.95 20.91
N GLU A 509 -0.22 5.88 19.79
CA GLU A 509 1.12 5.30 19.74
C GLU A 509 2.17 6.33 19.32
N HIS A 510 3.29 6.36 20.05
CA HIS A 510 4.43 7.22 19.78
C HIS A 510 5.70 6.41 19.50
N ARG A 511 6.33 6.61 18.34
CA ARG A 511 7.62 5.98 18.02
C ARG A 511 8.74 6.61 18.83
N ILE A 512 9.36 5.81 19.70
CA ILE A 512 10.46 6.24 20.57
C ILE A 512 11.78 6.17 19.79
N LYS A 513 12.15 4.98 19.31
CA LYS A 513 13.41 4.74 18.60
C LYS A 513 13.28 3.52 17.68
N GLY A 514 13.73 3.67 16.44
CA GLY A 514 13.70 2.60 15.44
C GLY A 514 12.31 1.98 15.33
N LYS A 515 12.22 0.68 15.64
CA LYS A 515 11.02 -0.17 15.52
C LYS A 515 10.16 -0.23 16.79
N TRP A 516 10.48 0.58 17.81
CA TRP A 516 9.81 0.59 19.11
C TRP A 516 8.87 1.77 19.27
N ARG A 517 7.67 1.50 19.79
CA ARG A 517 6.67 2.53 20.14
C ARG A 517 6.18 2.33 21.55
N ALA A 518 5.83 3.42 22.23
CA ALA A 518 4.96 3.39 23.40
C ALA A 518 3.52 3.62 22.97
N ALA A 519 2.58 3.06 23.72
CA ALA A 519 1.15 3.20 23.51
C ALA A 519 0.46 3.59 24.82
N VAL A 520 -0.60 4.38 24.70
CA VAL A 520 -1.59 4.61 25.76
C VAL A 520 -2.97 4.43 25.16
N PHE A 521 -3.90 3.82 25.88
CA PHE A 521 -5.22 3.53 25.35
C PHE A 521 -6.31 3.57 26.41
N VAL A 522 -7.53 3.76 25.93
CA VAL A 522 -8.77 3.57 26.67
C VAL A 522 -9.72 2.75 25.79
N ASP A 523 -10.27 1.70 26.38
CA ASP A 523 -11.25 0.82 25.79
C ASP A 523 -12.53 0.90 26.62
N THR A 524 -13.70 0.93 25.97
CA THR A 524 -14.99 0.93 26.63
C THR A 524 -15.95 0.01 25.89
N GLY A 525 -16.80 -0.72 26.60
CA GLY A 525 -17.76 -1.60 25.96
C GLY A 525 -18.38 -2.63 26.89
N ASN A 526 -19.41 -3.31 26.38
CA ASN A 526 -20.07 -4.41 27.07
C ASN A 526 -20.86 -5.27 26.07
N ALA A 527 -21.18 -6.50 26.45
CA ALA A 527 -22.31 -7.24 25.90
C ALA A 527 -23.51 -6.99 26.82
N PHE A 528 -24.72 -6.85 26.27
CA PHE A 528 -25.88 -6.45 27.06
C PHE A 528 -27.19 -6.90 26.41
N ASP A 529 -28.28 -6.87 27.18
CA ASP A 529 -29.61 -7.21 26.71
C ASP A 529 -30.47 -5.97 26.42
N ASP A 530 -30.18 -4.86 27.10
CA ASP A 530 -30.88 -3.59 26.91
C ASP A 530 -29.91 -2.45 26.56
N PHE A 531 -30.26 -1.59 25.60
CA PHE A 531 -29.40 -0.49 25.11
C PHE A 531 -29.07 0.60 26.17
N GLY A 532 -29.57 0.46 27.40
CA GLY A 532 -29.25 1.33 28.54
C GLY A 532 -28.30 0.71 29.56
N ASP A 533 -27.89 -0.55 29.38
CA ASP A 533 -26.99 -1.23 30.30
C ASP A 533 -25.61 -0.55 30.37
N GLU A 534 -25.00 -0.58 31.55
CA GLU A 534 -23.73 0.11 31.80
C GLU A 534 -22.60 -0.46 30.95
N LEU A 535 -21.76 0.44 30.43
CA LEU A 535 -20.55 0.09 29.72
C LEU A 535 -19.36 0.03 30.68
N GLU A 536 -18.51 -0.96 30.45
CA GLU A 536 -17.31 -1.17 31.25
C GLU A 536 -16.12 -0.54 30.55
N THR A 537 -15.21 0.06 31.32
CA THR A 537 -14.10 0.85 30.79
C THR A 537 -12.79 0.37 31.37
N GLY A 538 -11.82 0.12 30.50
CA GLY A 538 -10.45 -0.19 30.86
C GLY A 538 -9.46 0.77 30.20
N ALA A 539 -8.35 1.02 30.87
CA ALA A 539 -7.30 1.91 30.38
C ALA A 539 -5.93 1.34 30.68
N GLY A 540 -4.96 1.66 29.83
CA GLY A 540 -3.64 1.07 29.97
C GLY A 540 -2.55 1.75 29.16
N ILE A 541 -1.36 1.20 29.35
CA ILE A 541 -0.14 1.59 28.64
C ILE A 541 0.48 0.36 27.99
N GLY A 542 1.27 0.57 26.95
CA GLY A 542 1.87 -0.53 26.23
C GLY A 542 3.13 -0.20 25.46
N VAL A 543 3.77 -1.26 25.00
CA VAL A 543 4.92 -1.23 24.10
C VAL A 543 4.56 -1.95 22.81
N ARG A 544 5.03 -1.42 21.68
CA ARG A 544 4.88 -2.02 20.36
C ARG A 544 6.26 -2.28 19.75
N TRP A 545 6.43 -3.44 19.15
CA TRP A 545 7.61 -3.77 18.36
C TRP A 545 7.21 -4.17 16.93
N GLU A 546 7.73 -3.41 15.97
CA GLU A 546 7.57 -3.67 14.54
C GLU A 546 8.46 -4.86 14.11
N SER A 547 7.96 -6.08 14.26
CA SER A 547 8.68 -7.30 13.85
C SER A 547 8.54 -7.56 12.35
N PRO A 548 9.39 -8.42 11.74
CA PRO A 548 9.25 -8.81 10.33
C PRO A 548 7.92 -9.49 9.97
N VAL A 549 7.20 -10.03 10.97
CA VAL A 549 5.96 -10.80 10.78
C VAL A 549 4.70 -10.07 11.25
N GLY A 550 4.82 -8.80 11.67
CA GLY A 550 3.72 -7.97 12.16
C GLY A 550 4.05 -7.23 13.46
N LEU A 551 3.06 -6.55 14.03
CA LEU A 551 3.24 -5.76 15.26
C LEU A 551 3.04 -6.64 16.50
N LEU A 552 4.07 -6.74 17.34
CA LEU A 552 3.93 -7.28 18.68
C LEU A 552 3.45 -6.16 19.61
N ARG A 553 2.36 -6.39 20.35
CA ARG A 553 1.79 -5.49 21.34
C ARG A 553 1.89 -6.15 22.71
N VAL A 554 2.45 -5.43 23.68
CA VAL A 554 2.49 -5.82 25.09
C VAL A 554 1.89 -4.68 25.88
N ASP A 555 0.75 -4.93 26.52
CA ASP A 555 -0.06 -3.93 27.22
C ASP A 555 -0.24 -4.32 28.68
N ILE A 556 -0.29 -3.33 29.57
CA ILE A 556 -0.76 -3.47 30.95
C ILE A 556 -1.99 -2.57 31.09
N ALA A 557 -3.11 -3.15 31.51
CA ALA A 557 -4.39 -2.47 31.61
C ALA A 557 -5.05 -2.65 32.99
N SER A 558 -5.79 -1.65 33.41
CA SER A 558 -6.67 -1.68 34.59
C SER A 558 -8.13 -1.58 34.17
N ALA A 559 -9.03 -2.28 34.86
CA ALA A 559 -10.47 -2.10 34.75
C ALA A 559 -10.90 -0.86 35.53
N VAL A 560 -10.92 0.30 34.89
CA VAL A 560 -11.18 1.61 35.53
C VAL A 560 -12.57 1.67 36.15
N SER A 561 -13.58 1.07 35.50
CA SER A 561 -14.95 1.00 36.03
C SER A 561 -15.11 -0.03 37.16
N ARG A 562 -14.16 -0.95 37.34
CA ARG A 562 -14.15 -1.94 38.43
C ARG A 562 -12.77 -1.98 39.10
N PRO A 563 -12.43 -0.96 39.91
CA PRO A 563 -11.07 -0.71 40.40
C PRO A 563 -10.50 -1.81 41.32
N ASP A 564 -11.35 -2.68 41.87
CA ASP A 564 -10.91 -3.82 42.69
C ASP A 564 -10.31 -4.97 41.85
N ASN A 565 -10.42 -4.91 40.53
CA ASN A 565 -9.79 -5.90 39.66
C ASN A 565 -8.27 -5.69 39.56
N PRO A 566 -7.49 -6.78 39.49
CA PRO A 566 -6.05 -6.69 39.32
C PRO A 566 -5.68 -6.12 37.94
N LEU A 567 -4.48 -5.53 37.87
CA LEU A 567 -3.85 -5.17 36.60
C LEU A 567 -3.67 -6.41 35.72
N ARG A 568 -3.93 -6.27 34.43
CA ARG A 568 -3.84 -7.35 33.45
C ARG A 568 -2.78 -7.08 32.40
N LEU A 569 -2.05 -8.14 32.08
CA LEU A 569 -1.14 -8.18 30.95
C LEU A 569 -1.92 -8.63 29.71
N HIS A 570 -1.73 -7.94 28.60
CA HIS A 570 -2.26 -8.33 27.29
C HIS A 570 -1.12 -8.42 26.27
N ILE A 571 -1.07 -9.51 25.51
CA ILE A 571 -0.01 -9.74 24.52
C ILE A 571 -0.65 -10.16 23.21
N THR A 572 -0.42 -9.41 22.14
CA THR A 572 -0.93 -9.76 20.82
C THR A 572 0.12 -9.63 19.73
N LEU A 573 0.09 -10.53 18.75
CA LEU A 573 0.90 -10.46 17.54
C LEU A 573 0.01 -10.54 16.30
N GLY A 574 0.19 -9.60 15.37
CA GLY A 574 -0.50 -9.62 14.07
C GLY A 574 -0.48 -8.27 13.35
N PRO A 575 -1.13 -8.18 12.18
CA PRO A 575 -1.24 -6.94 11.42
C PRO A 575 -2.13 -5.89 12.11
N ASP A 576 -2.10 -4.66 11.60
CA ASP A 576 -2.91 -3.54 12.11
C ASP A 576 -4.37 -3.57 11.64
N LEU A 577 -4.67 -3.90 10.38
CA LEU A 577 -6.02 -3.83 9.78
C LEU A 577 -6.53 -5.17 9.21
#